data_AF-A0A1V4DR33-F1
#
_entry.id   AF-A0A1V4DR33-F1
#
_cell.length_a   1.000
_cell.length_b   1.000
_cell.length_c   1.000
_cell.angle_alpha   90.00
_cell.angle_beta   90.00
_cell.angle_gamma   90.00
#
_symmetry.space_group_name_H-M   'P 1'
#
loop_
_entity.id
_entity.type
_entity.pdbx_description
1 polymer ?
#
loop_
_entity_poly.entity_id
_entity_poly.type
_entity_poly.pdbx_seq_one_letter_code
_entity_poly.pdbx_strand_id
1 'polypeptide(L)'
;MRGWVMQQAAKIAAAGIVEADTVLLADSDVVFVRPVEVGAFSAHDRITLFRKEDAVHAGMERHVIWHRVARELLGLPAAPPPPLNDYVDALVFWDPVRVRAMQERITEVTGLPWADAFTSQLHVSEFIVYGVYADEFLGEEQRPATSPEICHSAYIRTPMDHEAAMAFADRIGPDAIGMMISSHSHTSAEVREAAARRCAEVAASR
;
A
#
# COMPACT_ATOMS: atom_id res chain seq x y z
N MET A 1 -0.01 8.40 21.37
CA MET A 1 -0.09 7.74 20.05
C MET A 1 -1.17 8.44 19.22
N ARG A 2 -0.91 8.82 17.97
CA ARG A 2 -1.93 9.44 17.09
C ARG A 2 -2.73 8.35 16.38
N GLY A 3 -4.03 8.57 16.16
CA GLY A 3 -4.94 7.56 15.57
C GLY A 3 -4.45 6.96 14.25
N TRP A 4 -3.86 7.77 13.37
CA TRP A 4 -3.36 7.32 12.07
C TRP A 4 -2.10 6.42 12.16
N VAL A 5 -1.23 6.59 13.18
CA VAL A 5 -0.06 5.69 13.38
C VAL A 5 -0.53 4.36 13.97
N MET A 6 -1.53 4.41 14.85
CA MET A 6 -2.12 3.20 15.42
C MET A 6 -2.79 2.32 14.34
N GLN A 7 -3.47 2.94 13.37
CA GLN A 7 -4.08 2.21 12.24
C GLN A 7 -3.02 1.43 11.44
N GLN A 8 -1.88 2.06 11.16
CA GLN A 8 -0.76 1.44 10.46
C GLN A 8 -0.14 0.28 11.24
N ALA A 9 0.11 0.49 12.54
CA ALA A 9 0.61 -0.56 13.42
C ALA A 9 -0.38 -1.73 13.51
N ALA A 10 -1.69 -1.45 13.54
CA ALA A 10 -2.72 -2.50 13.55
C ALA A 10 -2.71 -3.34 12.26
N LYS A 11 -2.49 -2.74 11.08
CA LYS A 11 -2.32 -3.50 9.82
C LYS A 11 -1.12 -4.45 9.89
N ILE A 12 0.04 -3.95 10.35
CA ILE A 12 1.26 -4.75 10.52
C ILE A 12 1.03 -5.89 11.52
N ALA A 13 0.42 -5.60 12.67
CA ALA A 13 0.14 -6.60 13.69
C ALA A 13 -0.82 -7.67 13.17
N ALA A 14 -1.93 -7.28 12.54
CA ALA A 14 -2.91 -8.20 11.98
C ALA A 14 -2.26 -9.10 10.92
N ALA A 15 -1.51 -8.53 9.97
CA ALA A 15 -0.83 -9.31 8.95
C ALA A 15 0.22 -10.27 9.52
N GLY A 16 0.86 -9.94 10.64
CA GLY A 16 1.82 -10.83 11.31
C GLY A 16 1.19 -12.01 12.05
N ILE A 17 -0.06 -11.86 12.52
CA ILE A 17 -0.80 -12.88 13.29
C ILE A 17 -1.56 -13.86 12.38
N VAL A 18 -1.93 -13.43 11.17
CA VAL A 18 -2.68 -14.28 10.24
C VAL A 18 -1.83 -15.47 9.76
N GLU A 19 -2.39 -16.67 9.92
CA GLU A 19 -1.85 -17.93 9.40
C GLU A 19 -2.43 -18.20 7.99
N ALA A 20 -1.95 -17.43 7.02
CA ALA A 20 -2.27 -17.61 5.60
C ALA A 20 -1.02 -17.40 4.76
N ASP A 21 -1.03 -17.90 3.52
CA ASP A 21 0.06 -17.67 2.58
C ASP A 21 0.17 -16.20 2.18
N THR A 22 -0.95 -15.48 2.14
CA THR A 22 -1.00 -14.06 1.74
C THR A 22 -2.13 -13.34 2.46
N VAL A 23 -1.92 -12.06 2.75
CA VAL A 23 -2.94 -11.15 3.30
C VAL A 23 -3.19 -10.02 2.31
N LEU A 24 -4.46 -9.81 1.98
CA LEU A 24 -4.91 -8.62 1.28
C LEU A 24 -5.24 -7.53 2.30
N LEU A 25 -4.49 -6.44 2.26
CA LEU A 25 -4.78 -5.24 3.02
C LEU A 25 -5.60 -4.27 2.18
N ALA A 26 -6.73 -3.83 2.74
CA ALA A 26 -7.61 -2.85 2.12
C ALA A 26 -7.84 -1.68 3.08
N ASP A 27 -7.67 -0.45 2.59
CA ASP A 27 -8.12 0.75 3.28
C ASP A 27 -9.67 0.80 3.35
N SER A 28 -10.20 1.50 4.34
CA SER A 28 -11.63 1.51 4.67
C SER A 28 -12.53 2.11 3.58
N ASP A 29 -11.95 2.88 2.65
CA ASP A 29 -12.64 3.52 1.53
C ASP A 29 -12.45 2.78 0.19
N VAL A 30 -11.85 1.59 0.22
CA VAL A 30 -11.79 0.69 -0.94
C VAL A 30 -13.15 0.05 -1.20
N VAL A 31 -13.54 -0.01 -2.47
CA VAL A 31 -14.66 -0.80 -2.96
C VAL A 31 -14.17 -1.83 -3.98
N PHE A 32 -14.50 -3.09 -3.77
CA PHE A 32 -14.22 -4.15 -4.74
C PHE A 32 -15.20 -4.07 -5.91
N VAL A 33 -14.66 -4.12 -7.12
CA VAL A 33 -15.42 -3.98 -8.38
C VAL A 33 -15.25 -5.19 -9.30
N ARG A 34 -14.41 -6.15 -8.91
CA ARG A 34 -14.27 -7.49 -9.50
C ARG A 34 -14.15 -8.55 -8.40
N PRO A 35 -14.43 -9.83 -8.70
CA PRO A 35 -14.06 -10.94 -7.82
C PRO A 35 -12.56 -10.93 -7.51
N VAL A 36 -12.22 -11.27 -6.28
CA VAL A 36 -10.83 -11.38 -5.83
C VAL A 36 -10.39 -12.84 -5.99
N GLU A 37 -9.59 -13.10 -7.01
CA GLU A 37 -9.11 -14.45 -7.36
C GLU A 37 -7.64 -14.61 -6.93
N VAL A 38 -7.26 -15.80 -6.44
CA VAL A 38 -5.89 -16.10 -5.96
C VAL A 38 -4.81 -15.79 -7.03
N GLY A 39 -5.15 -15.90 -8.31
CA GLY A 39 -4.27 -15.53 -9.42
C GLY A 39 -3.88 -14.05 -9.44
N ALA A 40 -4.69 -13.15 -8.87
CA ALA A 40 -4.37 -11.72 -8.77
C ALA A 40 -3.23 -11.44 -7.78
N PHE A 41 -2.88 -12.41 -6.93
CA PHE A 41 -1.95 -12.26 -5.81
C PHE A 41 -0.52 -12.67 -6.16
N SER A 42 -0.33 -13.36 -7.30
CA SER A 42 0.93 -14.04 -7.59
C SER A 42 1.38 -13.88 -9.04
N ALA A 43 2.69 -13.71 -9.22
CA ALA A 43 3.33 -13.79 -10.52
C ALA A 43 4.49 -14.79 -10.41
N HIS A 44 4.46 -15.82 -11.27
CA HIS A 44 5.42 -16.93 -11.23
C HIS A 44 5.50 -17.60 -9.84
N ASP A 45 4.35 -17.94 -9.27
CA ASP A 45 4.20 -18.60 -7.96
C ASP A 45 4.78 -17.81 -6.76
N ARG A 46 5.02 -16.51 -6.94
CA ARG A 46 5.49 -15.60 -5.88
C ARG A 46 4.49 -14.48 -5.66
N ILE A 47 4.25 -14.16 -4.39
CA ILE A 47 3.42 -13.00 -4.01
C ILE A 47 4.01 -11.74 -4.62
N THR A 48 3.17 -10.95 -5.27
CA THR A 48 3.60 -9.68 -5.86
C THR A 48 3.69 -8.58 -4.81
N LEU A 49 4.65 -7.67 -4.97
CA LEU A 49 4.74 -6.45 -4.19
C LEU A 49 4.19 -5.30 -5.02
N PHE A 50 3.25 -4.52 -4.48
CA PHE A 50 2.90 -3.25 -5.10
C PHE A 50 4.13 -2.33 -5.05
N ARG A 51 4.58 -1.90 -6.23
CA ARG A 51 5.75 -1.02 -6.38
C ARG A 51 5.58 -0.14 -7.61
N LYS A 52 5.68 1.17 -7.43
CA LYS A 52 5.85 2.13 -8.51
C LYS A 52 7.30 2.56 -8.56
N GLU A 53 7.99 2.14 -9.61
CA GLU A 53 9.41 2.45 -9.78
C GLU A 53 9.60 3.95 -9.99
N ASP A 54 10.60 4.52 -9.31
CA ASP A 54 11.00 5.93 -9.39
C ASP A 54 9.88 6.97 -9.16
N ALA A 55 8.80 6.58 -8.46
CA ALA A 55 7.61 7.42 -8.31
C ALA A 55 7.71 8.47 -7.18
N VAL A 56 8.55 8.23 -6.16
CA VAL A 56 8.76 9.20 -5.07
C VAL A 56 9.80 10.22 -5.50
N HIS A 57 9.36 11.43 -5.84
CA HIS A 57 10.24 12.55 -6.18
C HIS A 57 10.48 13.50 -4.98
N ALA A 58 11.45 14.42 -5.11
CA ALA A 58 11.86 15.31 -4.02
C ALA A 58 10.74 16.24 -3.48
N GLY A 59 9.71 16.50 -4.28
CA GLY A 59 8.52 17.29 -3.88
C GLY A 59 7.52 16.52 -3.02
N MET A 60 7.66 15.19 -2.90
CA MET A 60 6.84 14.34 -2.04
C MET A 60 7.49 14.25 -0.65
N GLU A 61 7.67 15.39 0.02
CA GLU A 61 8.43 15.52 1.28
C GLU A 61 8.08 14.44 2.32
N ARG A 62 6.79 14.11 2.43
CA ARG A 62 6.32 13.07 3.36
C ARG A 62 6.80 11.67 3.01
N HIS A 63 6.79 11.30 1.72
CA HIS A 63 7.27 9.99 1.27
C HIS A 63 8.80 9.89 1.42
N VAL A 64 9.52 10.99 1.20
CA VAL A 64 10.97 11.06 1.47
C VAL A 64 11.25 10.83 2.96
N ILE A 65 10.48 11.45 3.86
CA ILE A 65 10.60 11.20 5.30
C ILE A 65 10.27 9.73 5.64
N TRP A 66 9.22 9.16 5.05
CA TRP A 66 8.85 7.76 5.27
C TRP A 66 9.96 6.80 4.86
N HIS A 67 10.62 7.02 3.73
CA HIS A 67 11.78 6.25 3.29
C HIS A 67 12.95 6.34 4.28
N ARG A 68 13.26 7.56 4.75
CA ARG A 68 14.29 7.76 5.76
C ARG A 68 13.97 6.97 7.03
N VAL A 69 12.77 7.11 7.57
CA VAL A 69 12.33 6.42 8.78
C VAL A 69 12.31 4.90 8.60
N ALA A 70 11.87 4.40 7.43
CA ALA A 70 11.92 2.97 7.14
C ALA A 70 13.34 2.42 7.18
N ARG A 71 14.30 3.11 6.55
CA ARG A 71 15.70 2.69 6.58
C ARG A 71 16.32 2.75 7.97
N GLU A 72 16.00 3.78 8.75
CA GLU A 72 16.42 3.89 10.16
C GLU A 72 15.88 2.71 11.00
N LEU A 73 14.58 2.39 10.88
CA LEU A 73 13.96 1.27 11.59
C LEU A 73 14.52 -0.10 11.17
N LEU A 74 14.92 -0.25 9.91
CA LEU A 74 15.44 -1.49 9.35
C LEU A 74 16.96 -1.63 9.44
N GLY A 75 17.65 -0.60 9.95
CA GLY A 75 19.10 -0.59 10.10
C GLY A 75 19.82 -0.61 8.75
N LEU A 76 19.24 0.06 7.75
CA LEU A 76 19.80 0.20 6.41
C LEU A 76 20.56 1.53 6.28
N PRO A 77 21.52 1.64 5.34
CA PRO A 77 22.11 2.91 4.97
C PRO A 77 21.05 3.91 4.52
N ALA A 78 21.36 5.21 4.62
CA ALA A 78 20.48 6.27 4.13
C ALA A 78 20.09 6.05 2.67
N ALA A 79 18.85 6.42 2.32
CA ALA A 79 18.36 6.32 0.95
C ALA A 79 19.24 7.19 0.02
N PRO A 80 19.41 6.78 -1.26
CA PRO A 80 19.92 7.70 -2.26
C PRO A 80 18.97 8.91 -2.41
N PRO A 81 19.43 10.02 -3.01
CA PRO A 81 18.54 11.09 -3.40
C PRO A 81 17.40 10.57 -4.30
N PRO A 82 16.18 11.11 -4.19
CA PRO A 82 15.09 10.77 -5.10
C PRO A 82 15.50 10.85 -6.58
N PRO A 83 14.90 10.03 -7.46
CA PRO A 83 13.67 9.26 -7.24
C PRO A 83 13.86 7.98 -6.40
N LEU A 84 12.80 7.58 -5.69
CA LEU A 84 12.71 6.33 -4.93
C LEU A 84 11.45 5.57 -5.36
N ASN A 85 11.42 4.26 -5.12
CA ASN A 85 10.22 3.44 -5.33
C ASN A 85 9.10 3.86 -4.36
N ASP A 86 7.86 3.89 -4.85
CA ASP A 86 6.67 4.04 -4.02
C ASP A 86 6.00 2.68 -3.78
N TYR A 87 5.55 2.44 -2.56
CA TYR A 87 4.90 1.21 -2.14
C TYR A 87 3.49 1.45 -1.59
N VAL A 88 3.00 2.70 -1.65
CA VAL A 88 1.70 3.09 -1.12
C VAL A 88 0.58 2.82 -2.13
N ASP A 89 -0.35 1.94 -1.77
CA ASP A 89 -1.66 1.82 -2.41
C ASP A 89 -2.73 1.45 -1.36
N ALA A 90 -3.99 1.69 -1.69
CA ALA A 90 -5.13 1.42 -0.83
C ALA A 90 -5.47 -0.06 -0.75
N LEU A 91 -5.01 -0.83 -1.74
CA LEU A 91 -5.20 -2.27 -1.81
C LEU A 91 -3.87 -2.93 -2.18
N VAL A 92 -3.29 -3.71 -1.27
CA VAL A 92 -1.99 -4.38 -1.47
C VAL A 92 -1.95 -5.78 -0.87
N PHE A 93 -1.05 -6.61 -1.38
CA PHE A 93 -0.79 -7.96 -0.88
C PHE A 93 0.49 -8.00 -0.05
N TRP A 94 0.41 -8.57 1.15
CA TRP A 94 1.56 -8.83 2.00
C TRP A 94 1.72 -10.33 2.29
N ASP A 95 2.96 -10.74 2.48
CA ASP A 95 3.36 -12.07 2.93
C ASP A 95 3.52 -12.05 4.46
N PRO A 96 2.69 -12.78 5.23
CA PRO A 96 2.78 -12.82 6.69
C PRO A 96 4.15 -13.26 7.22
N VAL A 97 4.88 -14.12 6.51
CA VAL A 97 6.23 -14.55 6.89
C VAL A 97 7.18 -13.35 6.85
N ARG A 98 7.12 -12.55 5.77
CA ARG A 98 7.94 -11.35 5.63
C ARG A 98 7.53 -10.26 6.62
N VAL A 99 6.25 -10.12 6.93
CA VAL A 99 5.78 -9.19 7.96
C VAL A 99 6.40 -9.54 9.32
N ARG A 100 6.40 -10.81 9.73
CA ARG A 100 7.02 -11.24 10.99
C ARG A 100 8.53 -11.00 11.00
N ALA A 101 9.22 -11.36 9.91
CA ALA A 101 10.65 -11.15 9.79
C ALA A 101 11.03 -9.64 9.77
N MET A 102 10.17 -8.78 9.22
CA MET A 102 10.28 -7.32 9.33
C MET A 102 10.12 -6.84 10.77
N GLN A 103 9.13 -7.34 11.51
CA GLN A 103 8.93 -7.01 12.93
C GLN A 103 10.15 -7.42 13.79
N GLU A 104 10.68 -8.63 13.57
CA GLU A 104 11.89 -9.11 14.22
C GLU A 104 13.08 -8.19 13.91
N ARG A 105 13.27 -7.85 12.64
CA ARG A 105 14.35 -6.95 12.21
C ARG A 105 14.29 -5.58 12.89
N ILE A 106 13.12 -4.96 12.96
CA ILE A 106 12.94 -3.68 13.66
C ILE A 106 13.32 -3.83 15.14
N THR A 107 12.94 -4.94 15.76
CA THR A 107 13.26 -5.21 17.16
C THR A 107 14.76 -5.36 17.38
N GLU A 108 15.44 -6.11 16.51
CA GLU A 108 16.90 -6.31 16.55
C GLU A 108 17.68 -5.00 16.37
N VAL A 109 17.28 -4.17 15.41
CA VAL A 109 17.97 -2.92 15.09
C VAL A 109 17.80 -1.88 16.21
N THR A 110 16.60 -1.78 16.75
CA THR A 110 16.24 -0.71 17.68
C THR A 110 16.43 -1.09 19.14
N GLY A 111 16.50 -2.40 19.45
CA GLY A 111 16.51 -2.91 20.82
C GLY A 111 15.18 -2.74 21.56
N LEU A 112 14.11 -2.36 20.87
CA LEU A 112 12.77 -2.14 21.41
C LEU A 112 11.78 -3.10 20.74
N PRO A 113 10.65 -3.46 21.38
CA PRO A 113 9.57 -4.14 20.69
C PRO A 113 9.18 -3.38 19.41
N TRP A 114 9.03 -4.07 18.28
CA TRP A 114 8.81 -3.43 16.98
C TRP A 114 7.69 -2.39 16.99
N ALA A 115 6.60 -2.66 17.72
CA ALA A 115 5.45 -1.77 17.80
C ALA A 115 5.79 -0.46 18.52
N ASP A 116 6.62 -0.51 19.57
CA ASP A 116 7.07 0.67 20.29
C ASP A 116 8.01 1.50 19.41
N ALA A 117 8.97 0.84 18.75
CA ALA A 117 9.88 1.49 17.80
C ALA A 117 9.11 2.18 16.66
N PHE A 118 8.18 1.47 16.03
CA PHE A 118 7.37 1.97 14.92
C PHE A 118 6.46 3.12 15.36
N THR A 119 5.71 2.93 16.46
CA THR A 119 4.70 3.92 16.90
C THR A 119 5.30 5.16 17.57
N SER A 120 6.59 5.12 17.93
CA SER A 120 7.34 6.30 18.37
C SER A 120 7.61 7.30 17.24
N GLN A 121 7.48 6.88 15.97
CA GLN A 121 7.77 7.71 14.81
C GLN A 121 6.58 8.60 14.44
N LEU A 122 6.84 9.92 14.33
CA LEU A 122 5.82 10.90 13.95
C LEU A 122 5.46 10.87 12.47
N HIS A 123 6.33 10.35 11.62
CA HIS A 123 6.16 10.31 10.18
C HIS A 123 6.64 8.95 9.67
N VAL A 124 5.75 7.96 9.72
CA VAL A 124 6.00 6.60 9.25
C VAL A 124 4.88 6.15 8.31
N SER A 125 5.21 5.22 7.41
CA SER A 125 4.26 4.50 6.56
C SER A 125 4.51 3.01 6.69
N GLU A 126 3.49 2.24 7.05
CA GLU A 126 3.50 0.77 7.04
C GLU A 126 3.86 0.21 5.66
N PHE A 127 3.31 0.82 4.61
CA PHE A 127 3.54 0.40 3.22
C PHE A 127 5.00 0.62 2.81
N ILE A 128 5.57 1.79 3.13
CA ILE A 128 6.98 2.07 2.83
C ILE A 128 7.92 1.17 3.65
N VAL A 129 7.65 0.94 4.93
CA VAL A 129 8.49 0.04 5.75
C VAL A 129 8.47 -1.39 5.21
N TYR A 130 7.29 -1.93 4.90
CA TYR A 130 7.16 -3.26 4.32
C TYR A 130 7.81 -3.37 2.94
N GLY A 131 7.55 -2.39 2.06
CA GLY A 131 8.10 -2.37 0.71
C GLY A 131 9.63 -2.29 0.68
N VAL A 132 10.21 -1.41 1.51
CA VAL A 132 11.67 -1.32 1.67
C VAL A 132 12.24 -2.63 2.23
N TYR A 133 11.59 -3.23 3.23
CA TYR A 133 12.02 -4.53 3.75
C TYR A 133 12.03 -5.61 2.66
N ALA A 134 10.94 -5.73 1.90
CA ALA A 134 10.80 -6.72 0.84
C ALA A 134 11.81 -6.51 -0.32
N ASP A 135 12.15 -5.28 -0.68
CA ASP A 135 13.09 -5.01 -1.77
C ASP A 135 14.58 -5.17 -1.37
N GLU A 136 14.92 -4.89 -0.11
CA GLU A 136 16.32 -4.81 0.36
C GLU A 136 16.81 -6.10 1.01
N PHE A 137 15.95 -6.87 1.69
CA PHE A 137 16.37 -8.05 2.44
C PHE A 137 16.20 -9.38 1.68
N LEU A 138 15.61 -9.34 0.48
CA LEU A 138 15.43 -10.51 -0.36
C LEU A 138 16.42 -10.45 -1.53
N GLY A 139 17.14 -11.55 -1.75
CA GLY A 139 18.00 -11.69 -2.93
C GLY A 139 17.19 -11.55 -4.23
N GLU A 140 17.83 -11.22 -5.35
CA GLU A 140 17.13 -10.96 -6.63
C GLU A 140 16.18 -12.09 -7.04
N GLU A 141 16.56 -13.35 -6.81
CA GLU A 141 15.73 -14.53 -7.10
C GLU A 141 14.50 -14.67 -6.16
N GLN A 142 14.55 -14.06 -4.98
CA GLN A 142 13.49 -14.09 -3.97
C GLN A 142 12.67 -12.79 -3.91
N ARG A 143 13.16 -11.72 -4.56
CA ARG A 143 12.48 -10.44 -4.64
C ARG A 143 11.11 -10.63 -5.31
N PRO A 144 10.02 -10.13 -4.71
CA PRO A 144 8.69 -10.14 -5.31
C PRO A 144 8.73 -9.54 -6.70
N ALA A 145 7.97 -10.14 -7.63
CA ALA A 145 7.62 -9.43 -8.84
C ALA A 145 6.78 -8.21 -8.47
N THR A 146 6.97 -7.12 -9.20
CA THR A 146 6.11 -5.94 -9.08
C THR A 146 4.69 -6.31 -9.51
N SER A 147 3.71 -5.93 -8.70
CA SER A 147 2.28 -6.07 -9.01
C SER A 147 1.83 -4.98 -9.99
N PRO A 148 0.84 -5.24 -10.86
CA PRO A 148 0.08 -4.17 -11.51
C PRO A 148 -0.70 -3.33 -10.47
N GLU A 149 -1.20 -2.16 -10.89
CA GLU A 149 -2.14 -1.34 -10.12
C GLU A 149 -3.47 -2.11 -9.93
N ILE A 150 -3.56 -2.90 -8.86
CA ILE A 150 -4.76 -3.68 -8.51
C ILE A 150 -5.88 -2.82 -7.90
N CYS A 151 -5.55 -1.59 -7.51
CA CYS A 151 -6.50 -0.58 -7.06
C CYS A 151 -6.49 0.62 -8.01
N HIS A 152 -7.65 0.93 -8.57
CA HIS A 152 -7.85 2.21 -9.27
C HIS A 152 -8.10 3.31 -8.23
N SER A 153 -7.03 3.97 -7.80
CA SER A 153 -7.00 4.86 -6.63
C SER A 153 -6.90 6.35 -7.00
N ALA A 154 -7.66 7.20 -6.32
CA ALA A 154 -7.53 8.65 -6.37
C ALA A 154 -7.28 9.27 -4.98
N TYR A 155 -6.02 9.68 -4.75
CA TYR A 155 -5.57 10.36 -3.53
C TYR A 155 -5.69 11.89 -3.57
N ILE A 156 -6.35 12.45 -4.59
CA ILE A 156 -6.48 13.89 -4.75
C ILE A 156 -7.22 14.51 -3.57
N ARG A 157 -6.81 15.70 -3.14
CA ARG A 157 -7.44 16.45 -2.04
C ARG A 157 -8.58 17.36 -2.47
N THR A 158 -8.77 17.49 -3.79
CA THR A 158 -9.85 18.27 -4.38
C THR A 158 -11.07 17.37 -4.55
N PRO A 159 -12.26 17.81 -4.11
CA PRO A 159 -13.47 17.02 -4.28
C PRO A 159 -13.77 16.86 -5.77
N MET A 160 -14.14 15.64 -6.16
CA MET A 160 -14.67 15.38 -7.49
C MET A 160 -16.15 15.76 -7.51
N ASP A 161 -16.60 16.38 -8.59
CA ASP A 161 -18.01 16.39 -8.95
C ASP A 161 -18.41 15.07 -9.62
N HIS A 162 -19.70 14.96 -9.99
CA HIS A 162 -20.22 13.76 -10.60
C HIS A 162 -19.54 13.44 -11.94
N GLU A 163 -19.30 14.44 -12.78
CA GLU A 163 -18.69 14.26 -14.10
C GLU A 163 -17.24 13.75 -13.97
N ALA A 164 -16.43 14.38 -13.13
CA ALA A 164 -15.06 13.97 -12.86
C ALA A 164 -14.99 12.55 -12.28
N ALA A 165 -15.95 12.18 -11.43
CA ALA A 165 -16.03 10.86 -10.83
C ALA A 165 -16.41 9.77 -11.85
N MET A 166 -17.31 10.05 -12.80
CA MET A 166 -17.61 9.14 -13.92
C MET A 166 -16.41 8.97 -14.84
N ALA A 167 -15.77 10.08 -15.21
CA ALA A 167 -14.56 10.04 -16.02
C ALA A 167 -13.43 9.25 -15.35
N PHE A 168 -13.29 9.39 -14.02
CA PHE A 168 -12.39 8.56 -13.22
C PHE A 168 -12.76 7.08 -13.35
N ALA A 169 -14.02 6.71 -13.17
CA ALA A 169 -14.48 5.32 -13.23
C ALA A 169 -14.29 4.67 -14.62
N ASP A 170 -14.49 5.41 -15.70
CA ASP A 170 -14.31 4.92 -17.08
C ASP A 170 -12.86 4.52 -17.42
N ARG A 171 -11.90 5.03 -16.63
CA ARG A 171 -10.46 4.74 -16.80
C ARG A 171 -9.98 3.53 -15.99
N ILE A 172 -10.87 2.82 -15.28
CA ILE A 172 -10.45 1.65 -14.52
C ILE A 172 -9.70 0.64 -15.41
N GLY A 173 -8.54 0.18 -14.91
CA GLY A 173 -7.69 -0.79 -15.62
C GLY A 173 -8.33 -2.19 -15.70
N PRO A 174 -7.86 -3.04 -16.63
CA PRO A 174 -8.33 -4.43 -16.74
C PRO A 174 -8.01 -5.25 -15.48
N ASP A 175 -6.88 -4.98 -14.83
CA ASP A 175 -6.39 -5.76 -13.67
C ASP A 175 -6.87 -5.19 -12.31
N ALA A 176 -7.52 -4.02 -12.30
CA ALA A 176 -7.96 -3.38 -11.08
C ALA A 176 -9.16 -4.12 -10.46
N ILE A 177 -8.94 -4.81 -9.35
CA ILE A 177 -9.99 -5.53 -8.62
C ILE A 177 -10.74 -4.63 -7.63
N GLY A 178 -10.10 -3.53 -7.22
CA GLY A 178 -10.68 -2.51 -6.35
C GLY A 178 -10.58 -1.12 -6.94
N MET A 179 -11.37 -0.21 -6.39
CA MET A 179 -11.25 1.22 -6.63
C MET A 179 -11.34 1.99 -5.32
N MET A 180 -10.78 3.19 -5.31
CA MET A 180 -10.83 4.07 -4.15
C MET A 180 -10.83 5.53 -4.60
N ILE A 181 -11.74 6.32 -4.05
CA ILE A 181 -11.64 7.79 -4.04
C ILE A 181 -11.50 8.18 -2.58
N SER A 182 -10.38 8.82 -2.23
CA SER A 182 -10.00 8.99 -0.84
C SER A 182 -11.09 9.70 -0.05
N SER A 183 -11.41 9.20 1.13
CA SER A 183 -12.30 9.87 2.08
C SER A 183 -11.77 11.27 2.49
N HIS A 184 -10.47 11.54 2.31
CA HIS A 184 -9.85 12.84 2.49
C HIS A 184 -9.97 13.79 1.28
N SER A 185 -10.57 13.37 0.16
CA SER A 185 -10.79 14.24 -1.00
C SER A 185 -11.91 15.25 -0.79
N HIS A 186 -12.74 15.04 0.24
CA HIS A 186 -14.01 15.76 0.44
C HIS A 186 -15.06 15.52 -0.66
N THR A 187 -14.85 14.56 -1.57
CA THR A 187 -15.91 14.08 -2.49
C THR A 187 -17.07 13.54 -1.67
N SER A 188 -18.32 13.84 -2.07
CA SER A 188 -19.50 13.36 -1.33
C SER A 188 -19.62 11.83 -1.40
N ALA A 189 -20.27 11.23 -0.39
CA ALA A 189 -20.52 9.78 -0.39
C ALA A 189 -21.30 9.34 -1.63
N GLU A 190 -22.34 10.09 -2.01
CA GLU A 190 -23.16 9.84 -3.20
C GLU A 190 -22.31 9.79 -4.49
N VAL A 191 -21.36 10.72 -4.66
CA VAL A 191 -20.49 10.76 -5.84
C VAL A 191 -19.50 9.58 -5.83
N ARG A 192 -18.93 9.23 -4.66
CA ARG A 192 -18.05 8.05 -4.55
C ARG A 192 -18.79 6.75 -4.85
N GLU A 193 -20.01 6.61 -4.35
CA GLU A 193 -20.86 5.43 -4.62
C GLU A 193 -21.26 5.34 -6.10
N ALA A 194 -21.57 6.47 -6.74
CA ALA A 194 -21.83 6.51 -8.17
C ALA A 194 -20.60 6.06 -8.96
N ALA A 195 -19.41 6.54 -8.61
CA ALA A 195 -18.15 6.13 -9.24
C ALA A 195 -17.89 4.64 -9.05
N ALA A 196 -18.09 4.10 -7.85
CA ALA A 196 -17.91 2.68 -7.57
C ALA A 196 -18.86 1.80 -8.40
N ARG A 197 -20.14 2.19 -8.52
CA ARG A 197 -21.11 1.50 -9.41
C ARG A 197 -20.64 1.54 -10.86
N ARG A 198 -20.21 2.71 -11.34
CA ARG A 198 -19.70 2.87 -12.70
C ARG A 198 -18.44 2.04 -12.96
N CYS A 199 -17.51 1.98 -12.00
CA CYS A 199 -16.33 1.13 -12.08
C CYS A 199 -16.72 -0.34 -12.24
N ALA A 200 -17.71 -0.83 -11.48
CA ALA A 200 -18.20 -2.20 -11.58
C ALA A 200 -18.83 -2.50 -12.96
N GLU A 201 -19.61 -1.56 -13.52
CA GLU A 201 -20.17 -1.69 -14.87
C GLU A 201 -19.07 -1.78 -15.94
N VAL A 202 -18.10 -0.87 -15.90
CA VAL A 202 -16.98 -0.86 -16.86
C VAL A 202 -16.13 -2.10 -16.69
N ALA A 203 -15.90 -2.53 -15.45
CA ALA A 203 -15.14 -3.72 -15.12
C ALA A 203 -15.78 -5.01 -15.62
N ALA A 204 -17.12 -5.10 -15.64
CA ALA A 204 -17.88 -6.24 -16.17
C ALA A 204 -17.96 -6.26 -17.70
N SER A 205 -17.73 -5.11 -18.36
CA SER A 205 -17.81 -4.97 -19.82
C SER A 205 -16.52 -5.27 -20.58
N ARG A 206 -15.41 -5.49 -19.85
CA ARG A 206 -14.07 -5.76 -20.38
C ARG A 206 -13.61 -7.13 -19.92
#